data_AF-A0A1G2G4P0-F1
#
_entry.id   AF-A0A1G2G4P0-F1
#
_cell.length_a   1.000
_cell.length_b   1.000
_cell.length_c   1.000
_cell.angle_alpha   90.00
_cell.angle_beta   90.00
_cell.angle_gamma   90.00
#
_symmetry.space_group_name_H-M   'P 1'
#
loop_
_entity.id
_entity.type
_entity.pdbx_description
1 polymer ?
#
loop_
_entity_poly.entity_id
_entity_poly.type
_entity_poly.pdbx_seq_one_letter_code
_entity_poly.pdbx_strand_id
1 'polypeptide(L)'
;MKIRGHCYVDKSEGQRASMPQTHGKRKLFEVRYLPGLFTGQVNTNVWSDAIGFNIYGEPVTRFIIWNPVVAGSYAQFFETLWKLARQ
;
A
#
# COMPACT_ATOMS: atom_id res chain seq x y z
N MET A 1 2.77 18.06 -11.09
CA MET A 1 2.42 17.38 -9.82
C MET A 1 2.26 15.89 -10.12
N LYS A 2 3.23 15.06 -9.73
CA LYS A 2 3.26 13.62 -10.04
C LYS A 2 2.52 12.89 -8.91
N ILE A 3 1.25 12.54 -9.13
CA ILE A 3 0.49 11.73 -8.19
C ILE A 3 1.04 10.30 -8.28
N ARG A 4 1.97 9.94 -7.39
CA ARG A 4 2.38 8.54 -7.21
C ARG A 4 1.29 7.87 -6.38
N GLY A 5 0.46 7.05 -7.03
CA GLY A 5 -0.44 6.15 -6.32
C GLY A 5 0.40 5.07 -5.65
N HIS A 6 0.62 5.18 -4.35
CA HIS A 6 1.33 4.18 -3.56
C HIS A 6 0.34 3.15 -3.04
N CYS A 7 0.23 2.02 -3.73
CA CYS A 7 -0.61 0.90 -3.32
C CYS A 7 0.25 -0.08 -2.52
N TYR A 8 -0.03 -0.24 -1.23
CA TYR A 8 0.49 -1.37 -0.47
C TYR A 8 -0.15 -2.65 -0.98
N VAL A 9 0.68 -3.64 -1.29
CA VAL A 9 0.17 -4.96 -1.62
C VAL A 9 0.46 -5.90 -0.48
N ASP A 10 -0.63 -6.29 0.19
CA ASP A 10 -0.67 -7.40 1.11
C ASP A 10 -0.22 -8.65 0.35
N LYS A 11 0.56 -9.52 1.01
CA LYS A 11 1.06 -10.77 0.42
C LYS A 11 -0.03 -11.84 0.27
N SER A 12 -1.28 -11.45 0.08
CA SER A 12 -2.31 -12.38 -0.37
C SER A 12 -1.82 -13.03 -1.67
N GLU A 13 -1.86 -14.36 -1.73
CA GLU A 13 -1.27 -15.11 -2.85
C GLU A 13 -1.83 -14.67 -4.21
N GLY A 14 -3.10 -14.24 -4.25
CA GLY A 14 -3.75 -13.70 -5.45
C GLY A 14 -3.18 -12.36 -5.95
N GLN A 15 -2.82 -11.43 -5.06
CA GLN A 15 -2.16 -10.19 -5.49
C GLN A 15 -0.72 -10.46 -5.94
N ARG A 16 -0.01 -11.37 -5.27
CA ARG A 16 1.32 -11.82 -5.69
C ARG A 16 1.33 -12.47 -7.07
N ALA A 17 0.30 -13.22 -7.43
CA ALA A 17 0.19 -13.89 -8.73
C ALA A 17 -0.10 -12.92 -9.89
N SER A 18 -0.85 -11.83 -9.63
CA SER A 18 -1.27 -10.86 -10.65
C SER A 18 -0.30 -9.69 -10.83
N MET A 19 0.47 -9.34 -9.80
CA MET A 19 1.42 -8.21 -9.85
C MET A 19 2.52 -8.32 -10.93
N PRO A 20 3.16 -9.48 -11.16
CA PRO A 20 4.21 -9.61 -12.19
C PRO A 20 3.72 -9.25 -13.60
N GLN A 21 2.42 -9.42 -13.86
CA GLN A 21 1.82 -9.11 -15.15
C GLN A 21 1.66 -7.61 -15.39
N THR A 22 1.71 -6.79 -14.32
CA THR A 22 1.47 -5.34 -14.36
C THR A 22 2.71 -4.53 -14.02
N HIS A 23 3.65 -5.13 -13.29
CA HIS A 23 4.96 -4.58 -12.98
C HIS A 23 5.73 -4.26 -14.26
N GLY A 24 6.33 -3.05 -14.34
CA GLY A 24 7.07 -2.58 -15.51
C GLY A 24 6.24 -2.15 -16.73
N LYS A 25 4.94 -2.47 -16.79
CA LYS A 25 4.08 -2.12 -17.96
C LYS A 25 3.46 -0.73 -17.89
N ARG A 26 3.40 -0.10 -16.72
CA ARG A 26 2.80 1.21 -16.50
C ARG A 26 3.85 2.22 -16.05
N LYS A 27 4.09 3.26 -16.85
CA LYS A 27 5.14 4.28 -16.60
C LYS A 27 5.03 5.01 -15.26
N LEU A 28 3.84 5.07 -14.67
CA LEU A 28 3.57 5.80 -13.42
C LEU A 28 3.29 4.86 -12.23
N PHE A 29 3.63 3.57 -12.37
CA PHE A 29 3.37 2.56 -11.36
C PHE A 29 4.67 1.86 -10.99
N GLU A 30 4.98 1.84 -9.70
CA GLU A 30 6.12 1.12 -9.14
C GLU A 30 5.61 0.22 -8.02
N VAL A 31 6.26 -0.93 -7.89
CA VAL A 31 5.93 -1.96 -6.91
C VAL A 31 7.22 -2.49 -6.34
N ARG A 32 7.25 -2.68 -5.02
CA ARG A 32 8.35 -3.29 -4.31
C ARG A 32 7.81 -4.31 -3.30
N TYR A 33 8.60 -5.33 -3.04
CA TYR A 33 8.24 -6.40 -2.12
C TYR A 33 9.06 -6.26 -0.84
N LEU A 34 8.36 -6.19 0.29
CA LEU A 34 8.99 -6.23 1.60
C LEU A 34 9.52 -7.65 1.91
N PRO A 35 10.71 -7.79 2.50
CA PRO A 35 11.19 -9.08 3.01
C PRO A 35 10.35 -9.54 4.21
N GLY A 36 10.19 -10.85 4.39
CA GLY A 36 9.42 -11.45 5.50
C GLY A 36 7.94 -11.68 5.20
N LEU A 37 7.23 -12.41 6.08
CA LEU A 37 5.79 -12.65 5.93
C LEU A 37 5.03 -11.52 6.64
N PHE A 38 4.29 -10.70 5.87
CA PHE A 38 3.31 -9.79 6.45
C PHE A 38 2.03 -10.59 6.64
N THR A 39 1.65 -10.88 7.88
CA THR A 39 0.42 -11.60 8.23
C THR A 39 -0.73 -10.66 8.57
N GLY A 40 -0.47 -9.35 8.55
CA GLY A 40 -1.48 -8.34 8.81
C GLY A 40 -2.54 -8.36 7.72
N GLN A 41 -3.77 -8.72 8.10
CA GLN A 41 -4.96 -8.68 7.24
C GLN A 41 -5.42 -7.23 6.96
N VAL A 42 -4.50 -6.31 6.74
CA VAL A 42 -4.79 -4.89 6.55
C VAL A 42 -4.07 -4.35 5.33
N ASN A 43 -4.84 -3.89 4.36
CA ASN A 43 -4.36 -3.07 3.26
C ASN A 43 -4.53 -1.58 3.63
N THR A 44 -3.43 -0.83 3.53
CA THR A 44 -3.40 0.61 3.83
C THR A 44 -3.19 1.40 2.55
N ASN A 45 -4.01 2.43 2.33
CA ASN A 45 -3.88 3.35 1.19
C ASN A 45 -3.63 4.76 1.73
N VAL A 46 -2.59 5.43 1.22
CA VAL A 46 -2.20 6.77 1.68
C VAL A 46 -2.32 7.76 0.53
N TRP A 47 -3.09 8.82 0.75
CA TRP A 47 -3.22 9.99 -0.11
C TRP A 47 -2.65 11.23 0.60
N SER A 48 -2.63 12.38 -0.07
CA SER A 48 -2.05 13.62 0.48
C SER A 48 -2.75 14.13 1.74
N ASP A 49 -4.04 13.87 1.87
CA ASP A 49 -4.94 14.44 2.88
C ASP A 49 -5.76 13.37 3.63
N ALA A 50 -5.62 12.10 3.24
CA ALA A 50 -6.40 11.01 3.78
C ALA A 50 -5.63 9.69 3.85
N ILE A 51 -6.09 8.82 4.74
CA ILE A 51 -5.66 7.43 4.84
C ILE A 51 -6.86 6.51 4.84
N GLY A 52 -6.78 5.41 4.09
CA GLY A 52 -7.77 4.35 4.06
C GLY A 52 -7.23 3.05 4.59
N PHE A 53 -8.04 2.34 5.37
CA PHE A 53 -7.75 0.98 5.82
C PHE A 53 -8.80 0.03 5.27
N ASN A 54 -8.35 -1.09 4.72
CA ASN A 54 -9.17 -2.25 4.41
C ASN A 54 -8.70 -3.39 5.30
N ILE A 55 -9.49 -3.72 6.32
CA ILE A 55 -9.23 -4.81 7.26
C ILE A 55 -10.00 -6.02 6.75
N TYR A 56 -9.27 -7.00 6.26
CA TYR A 56 -9.80 -8.27 5.79
C TYR A 56 -10.20 -9.12 6.99
N GLY A 57 -11.43 -9.63 6.94
CA GLY A 57 -12.12 -10.35 8.00
C GLY A 57 -13.56 -10.62 7.53
N GLU A 58 -14.37 -11.26 8.36
CA GLU A 58 -15.79 -11.47 8.04
C GLU A 58 -16.65 -10.83 9.15
N PRO A 59 -17.27 -9.66 8.91
CA PRO A 59 -17.31 -8.90 7.66
C PRO A 59 -16.03 -8.07 7.41
N VAL A 60 -15.75 -7.76 6.14
CA VAL A 60 -14.67 -6.82 5.77
C VAL A 60 -14.97 -5.43 6.33
N THR A 61 -14.03 -4.87 7.08
CA THR A 61 -14.15 -3.52 7.65
C THR A 61 -13.29 -2.55 6.85
N ARG A 62 -13.90 -1.48 6.33
CA ARG A 62 -13.18 -0.43 5.60
C ARG A 62 -13.60 0.95 6.07
N PHE A 63 -12.65 1.86 6.20
CA PHE A 63 -12.92 3.26 6.54
C PHE A 63 -11.78 4.18 6.05
N ILE A 64 -12.09 5.46 5.96
CA ILE A 64 -11.16 6.51 5.53
C ILE A 64 -11.14 7.60 6.60
N ILE A 65 -9.93 8.05 6.96
CA ILE A 65 -9.70 9.19 7.84
C ILE A 65 -9.19 10.34 6.98
N TRP A 66 -9.95 11.45 6.94
CA TRP A 66 -9.55 12.69 6.28
C TRP A 66 -8.87 13.59 7.29
N ASN A 67 -7.54 13.53 7.32
CA ASN A 67 -6.73 14.39 8.17
C ASN A 67 -5.30 14.45 7.60
N PRO A 68 -4.83 15.62 7.15
CA PRO A 68 -3.51 15.74 6.52
C PRO A 68 -2.35 15.47 7.48
N VAL A 69 -2.53 15.69 8.79
CA VAL A 69 -1.51 15.36 9.79
C VAL A 69 -1.36 13.85 9.91
N VAL A 70 -2.47 13.13 10.03
CA VAL A 70 -2.48 11.65 10.09
C VAL A 70 -1.95 11.05 8.79
N ALA A 71 -2.41 11.55 7.64
CA ALA A 71 -1.95 11.10 6.33
C ALA A 71 -0.43 11.32 6.16
N GLY A 72 0.09 12.47 6.59
CA GLY A 72 1.51 12.79 6.57
C GLY A 72 2.37 11.85 7.42
N SER A 73 1.93 11.53 8.64
CA SER A 73 2.64 10.55 9.50
C SER A 73 2.72 9.16 8.86
N TYR A 74 1.62 8.70 8.23
CA TYR A 74 1.62 7.42 7.52
C TYR A 74 2.42 7.44 6.23
N ALA A 75 2.48 8.57 5.51
CA ALA A 75 3.35 8.71 4.35
C ALA A 75 4.84 8.57 4.74
N GLN A 76 5.25 9.13 5.88
CA GLN A 76 6.62 8.96 6.40
C GLN A 76 6.93 7.50 6.76
N PHE A 77 5.97 6.81 7.37
CA PHE A 77 6.08 5.37 7.63
C PHE A 77 6.20 4.58 6.32
N PHE A 78 5.41 4.94 5.31
CA PHE A 78 5.49 4.36 3.98
C PHE A 78 6.87 4.50 3.36
N GLU A 79 7.45 5.70 3.37
CA GLU A 79 8.78 5.93 2.81
C GLU A 79 9.86 5.09 3.51
N THR A 80 9.70 4.81 4.80
CA THR A 80 10.60 3.90 5.53
C THR A 80 10.49 2.48 4.99
N LEU A 81 9.27 1.96 4.86
CA LEU A 81 9.03 0.63 4.31
C LEU A 81 9.47 0.53 2.83
N TRP A 82 9.26 1.59 2.05
CA TRP A 82 9.64 1.66 0.65
C TRP A 82 11.15 1.54 0.42
N LYS A 83 11.95 2.12 1.32
CA LYS A 83 13.42 2.01 1.31
C LYS A 83 13.91 0.62 1.68
N LEU A 84 13.17 -0.11 2.52
CA LEU A 84 13.50 -1.48 2.91
C LEU A 84 13.06 -2.52 1.86
N ALA A 85 12.00 -2.21 1.11
CA ALA A 85 11.46 -3.10 0.10
C ALA A 85 12.41 -3.24 -1.10
N ARG A 86 12.51 -4.46 -1.63
CA ARG A 86 13.33 -4.79 -2.80
C ARG A 86 12.47 -4.79 -4.06
N GLN A 87 13.08 -4.51 -5.21
CA GLN A 87 12.42 -4.61 -6.52
C GLN A 87 12.21 -6.07 -6.90
#